data_AF-A0A9Y2ETE6-F1
#
_entry.id   AF-A0A9Y2ETE6-F1
#
_cell.length_a   1.000
_cell.length_b   1.000
_cell.length_c   1.000
_cell.angle_alpha   90.00
_cell.angle_beta   90.00
_cell.angle_gamma   90.00
#
_symmetry.space_group_name_H-M   'P 1'
#
loop_
_entity.id
_entity.type
_entity.pdbx_description
1 polymer ?
#
loop_
_entity_poly.entity_id
_entity_poly.type
_entity_poly.pdbx_seq_one_letter_code
_entity_poly.pdbx_strand_id
1 'polypeptide(L)'
;MILKYYGVLGSNGIGVYTNWRLVEESKPYIKNFMNKKFFIADDALKFACWGGQYSRGIRLPLDSLTLDKLELNHFYYIDELKTLLNADCSKGAFTPFYIVH
;
A
#
# COMPACT_ATOMS: atom_id res chain seq x y z
N MET A 1 -8.55 -9.28 23.17
CA MET A 1 -7.59 -8.25 22.75
C MET A 1 -8.12 -7.60 21.49
N ILE A 2 -8.25 -6.26 21.45
CA ILE A 2 -8.63 -5.56 20.22
C ILE A 2 -7.36 -5.41 19.38
N LEU A 3 -7.36 -6.02 18.19
CA LEU A 3 -6.25 -5.89 17.25
C LEU A 3 -6.18 -4.44 16.73
N LYS A 4 -4.96 -3.93 16.58
CA LYS A 4 -4.71 -2.57 16.08
C LYS A 4 -3.98 -2.69 14.75
N TYR A 5 -4.42 -1.90 13.78
CA TYR A 5 -3.78 -1.80 12.48
C TYR A 5 -3.22 -0.40 12.30
N TYR A 6 -2.12 -0.28 11.58
CA TYR A 6 -1.47 0.98 11.27
C TYR A 6 -1.31 1.05 9.76
N GLY A 7 -2.08 1.93 9.13
CA GLY A 7 -1.88 2.26 7.73
C GLY A 7 -0.70 3.22 7.64
N VAL A 8 0.30 2.87 6.86
CA VAL A 8 1.54 3.63 6.69
C VAL A 8 1.68 3.97 5.22
N LEU A 9 2.01 5.24 4.92
CA LEU A 9 2.29 5.68 3.57
C LEU A 9 3.50 6.61 3.53
N GLY A 10 4.17 6.60 2.39
CA GLY A 10 5.16 7.58 2.00
C GLY A 10 5.02 7.92 0.53
N SER A 11 5.86 8.83 0.06
CA SER A 11 5.95 9.15 -1.37
C SER A 11 6.59 8.04 -2.19
N ASN A 12 7.13 7.01 -1.54
CA ASN A 12 7.83 5.89 -2.17
C ASN A 12 7.13 4.53 -1.97
N GLY A 13 5.98 4.47 -1.29
CA GLY A 13 5.31 3.20 -1.01
C GLY A 13 4.22 3.29 0.05
N ILE A 14 3.65 2.13 0.37
CA ILE A 14 2.58 1.97 1.37
C ILE A 14 2.76 0.66 2.15
N GLY A 15 2.10 0.55 3.31
CA GLY A 15 2.06 -0.70 4.07
C GLY A 15 0.98 -0.70 5.15
N VAL A 16 0.65 -1.89 5.64
CA VAL A 16 -0.29 -2.10 6.74
C VAL A 16 0.38 -2.93 7.81
N TYR A 17 0.41 -2.41 9.04
CA TYR A 17 1.13 -3.02 10.16
C TYR A 17 0.16 -3.38 11.28
N THR A 18 0.46 -4.43 12.01
CA THR A 18 -0.16 -4.77 13.30
C THR A 18 0.77 -4.52 14.48
N ASN A 19 2.07 -4.35 14.21
CA ASN A 19 3.11 -4.10 15.20
C ASN A 19 3.72 -2.69 15.03
N TRP A 20 3.58 -1.86 16.06
CA TRP A 20 4.12 -0.50 16.05
C TRP A 20 5.65 -0.46 15.94
N ARG A 21 6.36 -1.42 16.55
CA ARG A 21 7.83 -1.48 16.49
C ARG A 21 8.31 -1.59 15.03
N LEU A 22 7.64 -2.40 14.22
CA LEU A 22 7.97 -2.56 12.80
C LEU A 22 7.68 -1.30 11.98
N VAL A 23 6.71 -0.48 12.40
CA VAL A 23 6.49 0.86 11.82
C VAL A 23 7.69 1.77 12.10
N GLU A 24 8.20 1.76 13.34
CA GLU A 24 9.36 2.58 13.73
C GLU A 24 10.64 2.14 13.03
N GLU A 25 10.84 0.83 12.87
CA GLU A 25 11.98 0.27 12.13
C GLU A 25 11.92 0.62 10.63
N SER A 26 10.71 0.71 10.05
CA SER A 26 10.52 1.06 8.63
C SER A 26 10.60 2.56 8.36
N LYS A 27 10.19 3.40 9.33
CA LYS A 27 10.09 4.86 9.21
C LYS A 27 11.31 5.56 8.56
N PRO A 28 12.57 5.22 8.88
CA PRO A 28 13.74 5.86 8.27
C PRO A 28 13.82 5.70 6.74
N TYR A 29 13.21 4.64 6.20
CA TYR A 29 13.25 4.30 4.78
C TYR A 29 12.04 4.82 4.00
N ILE A 30 11.08 5.46 4.69
CA ILE A 30 9.82 5.93 4.12
C ILE A 30 9.92 7.44 3.87
N LYS A 31 9.88 7.82 2.60
CA LYS A 31 9.96 9.22 2.21
C LYS A 31 8.67 9.94 2.56
N ASN A 32 8.78 11.02 3.31
CA ASN A 32 7.65 11.82 3.75
C ASN A 32 6.55 11.01 4.48
N PHE A 33 7.02 10.18 5.41
CA PHE A 33 6.24 9.29 6.23
C PHE A 33 4.96 9.91 6.82
N MET A 34 3.84 9.22 6.66
CA MET A 34 2.60 9.45 7.37
C MET A 34 2.04 8.11 7.83
N ASN A 35 1.35 8.11 8.98
CA ASN A 35 0.66 6.94 9.48
C ASN A 35 -0.68 7.31 10.11
N LYS A 36 -1.55 6.31 10.26
CA LYS A 36 -2.76 6.41 11.06
C LYS A 36 -3.14 5.05 11.60
N LYS A 37 -3.70 5.04 12.81
CA LYS A 37 -4.14 3.83 13.52
C LYS A 37 -5.62 3.55 13.28
N PHE A 38 -5.95 2.27 13.13
CA PHE A 38 -7.29 1.75 12.87
C PHE A 38 -7.55 0.47 13.69
N PHE A 39 -8.81 0.08 13.75
CA PHE A 39 -9.26 -1.19 14.35
C PHE A 39 -9.67 -2.23 13.30
N ILE A 40 -9.84 -1.78 12.05
CA ILE A 40 -10.19 -2.61 10.90
C ILE A 40 -9.03 -2.52 9.92
N ALA A 41 -8.57 -3.67 9.44
CA ALA A 41 -7.42 -3.76 8.55
C ALA A 41 -7.69 -3.06 7.19
N ASP A 42 -8.90 -3.25 6.64
CA ASP A 42 -9.31 -2.64 5.38
C ASP A 42 -9.27 -1.10 5.44
N ASP A 43 -9.63 -0.51 6.57
CA ASP A 43 -9.58 0.95 6.74
C ASP A 43 -8.13 1.46 6.78
N ALA A 44 -7.22 0.67 7.39
CA ALA A 44 -5.80 0.97 7.36
C ALA A 44 -5.22 0.91 5.95
N LEU A 45 -5.63 -0.09 5.16
CA LEU A 45 -5.25 -0.23 3.76
C LEU A 45 -5.78 0.94 2.93
N LYS A 46 -7.08 1.24 3.01
CA LYS A 46 -7.72 2.38 2.31
C LYS A 46 -7.00 3.69 2.59
N PHE A 47 -6.62 3.94 3.84
CA PHE A 47 -5.85 5.13 4.21
C PHE A 47 -4.48 5.18 3.53
N ALA A 48 -3.72 4.08 3.59
CA ALA A 48 -2.39 4.02 3.01
C ALA A 48 -2.46 4.24 1.48
N CYS A 49 -3.40 3.55 0.84
CA CYS A 49 -3.68 3.62 -0.58
C CYS A 49 -4.14 5.02 -1.04
N TRP A 50 -5.15 5.58 -0.39
CA TRP A 50 -5.70 6.91 -0.72
C TRP A 50 -4.66 8.01 -0.52
N GLY A 51 -3.90 7.98 0.59
CA GLY A 51 -2.82 8.93 0.84
C GLY A 51 -1.71 8.85 -0.21
N GLY A 52 -1.37 7.64 -0.68
CA GLY A 52 -0.38 7.45 -1.75
C GLY A 52 -0.80 8.09 -3.08
N GLN A 53 -2.06 7.89 -3.49
CA GLN A 53 -2.60 8.44 -4.73
C GLN A 53 -2.70 9.97 -4.72
N TYR A 54 -3.38 10.52 -3.73
CA TYR A 54 -3.76 11.94 -3.75
C TYR A 54 -2.66 12.87 -3.28
N SER A 55 -1.84 12.45 -2.31
CA SER A 55 -0.86 13.36 -1.71
C SER A 55 0.52 13.29 -2.36
N ARG A 56 0.84 12.21 -3.10
CA ARG A 56 2.23 11.94 -3.54
C ARG A 56 2.37 11.53 -5.01
N GLY A 57 1.29 11.53 -5.80
CA GLY A 57 1.34 11.24 -7.24
C GLY A 57 1.49 9.76 -7.59
N ILE A 58 1.22 8.85 -6.66
CA ILE A 58 1.31 7.40 -6.90
C ILE A 58 0.02 6.93 -7.58
N ARG A 59 0.00 6.81 -8.92
CA ARG A 59 -1.14 6.19 -9.64
C ARG A 59 -1.03 4.67 -9.60
N LEU A 60 -1.62 4.04 -8.59
CA LEU A 60 -1.84 2.58 -8.53
C LEU A 60 -3.32 2.26 -8.79
N PRO A 61 -3.65 1.18 -9.52
CA PRO A 61 -5.02 0.65 -9.57
C PRO A 61 -5.38 0.00 -8.22
N LEU A 62 -5.75 0.84 -7.26
CA LEU A 62 -6.01 0.46 -5.86
C LEU A 62 -7.20 -0.48 -5.69
N ASP A 63 -8.16 -0.45 -6.63
CA ASP A 63 -9.33 -1.32 -6.60
C ASP A 63 -8.93 -2.80 -6.69
N SER A 64 -7.71 -3.09 -7.13
CA SER A 64 -7.14 -4.42 -7.22
C SER A 64 -6.29 -4.82 -6.01
N LEU A 65 -6.06 -3.91 -5.05
CA LEU A 65 -5.20 -4.13 -3.89
C LEU A 65 -6.07 -4.50 -2.67
N THR A 66 -5.90 -5.73 -2.21
CA THR A 66 -6.62 -6.29 -1.07
C THR A 66 -5.62 -6.85 -0.05
N LEU A 67 -6.04 -7.01 1.21
CA LEU A 67 -5.13 -7.48 2.27
C LEU A 67 -4.57 -8.88 2.03
N ASP A 68 -5.27 -9.74 1.29
CA ASP A 68 -4.77 -11.07 0.90
C ASP A 68 -3.57 -11.00 -0.04
N LYS A 69 -3.37 -9.88 -0.72
CA LYS A 69 -2.23 -9.63 -1.62
C LYS A 69 -1.07 -8.92 -0.93
N LEU A 70 -1.25 -8.46 0.30
CA LEU A 70 -0.26 -7.71 1.05
C LEU A 70 0.09 -8.43 2.35
N GLU A 71 1.38 -8.60 2.57
CA GLU A 71 1.89 -9.07 3.84
C GLU A 71 1.76 -7.96 4.89
N LEU A 72 1.18 -8.33 6.03
CA LEU A 72 1.12 -7.43 7.19
C LEU A 72 2.51 -7.19 7.75
N ASN A 73 2.75 -5.97 8.19
CA ASN A 73 4.03 -5.48 8.69
C ASN A 73 5.14 -5.36 7.65
N HIS A 74 4.80 -5.29 6.37
CA HIS A 74 5.73 -5.00 5.29
C HIS A 74 5.47 -3.61 4.69
N PHE A 75 6.54 -2.92 4.29
CA PHE A 75 6.43 -1.69 3.50
C PHE A 75 6.68 -2.03 2.04
N TYR A 76 5.64 -1.92 1.22
CA TYR A 76 5.75 -2.12 -0.20
C TYR A 76 6.16 -0.83 -0.89
N TYR A 77 7.35 -0.84 -1.51
CA TYR A 77 7.76 0.23 -2.40
C TYR A 77 6.92 0.23 -3.69
N ILE A 78 6.82 1.38 -4.35
CA ILE A 78 6.00 1.53 -5.56
C ILE A 78 6.32 0.49 -6.64
N ASP A 79 7.60 0.15 -6.81
CA ASP A 79 8.02 -0.82 -7.83
C ASP A 79 7.64 -2.26 -7.46
N GLU A 80 7.63 -2.61 -6.17
CA GLU A 80 7.07 -3.87 -5.68
C GLU A 80 5.57 -3.93 -5.91
N LEU A 81 4.83 -2.85 -5.63
CA LEU A 81 3.39 -2.77 -5.86
C LEU A 81 3.04 -2.94 -7.33
N LYS A 82 3.79 -2.29 -8.23
CA LYS A 82 3.62 -2.47 -9.67
C LYS A 82 3.87 -3.91 -10.09
N THR A 83 4.90 -4.54 -9.54
CA THR A 83 5.23 -5.94 -9.83
C THR A 83 4.12 -6.88 -9.37
N LEU A 84 3.60 -6.68 -8.16
CA LEU A 84 2.47 -7.46 -7.62
C LEU A 84 1.21 -7.31 -8.47
N LEU A 85 0.87 -6.08 -8.83
CA LEU A 85 -0.33 -5.79 -9.62
C LEU A 85 -0.22 -6.28 -11.08
N ASN A 86 0.97 -6.19 -11.69
CA ASN A 86 1.22 -6.73 -13.03
C ASN A 86 1.32 -8.26 -13.04
N ALA A 87 1.85 -8.88 -11.98
CA ALA A 87 1.89 -10.33 -11.84
C ALA A 87 0.47 -10.92 -11.76
N ASP A 88 -0.47 -10.20 -11.13
CA ASP A 88 -1.87 -10.60 -11.10
C ASP A 88 -2.53 -10.53 -12.49
N CYS A 89 -2.19 -9.53 -13.31
CA CYS A 89 -2.66 -9.44 -14.70
C CYS A 89 -2.17 -10.58 -15.61
N SER A 90 -1.14 -11.33 -15.22
CA SER A 90 -0.67 -12.50 -15.99
C SER A 90 -1.52 -13.77 -15.78
N LYS A 91 -2.42 -13.77 -14.78
CA LYS A 91 -3.36 -14.88 -14.50
C LYS A 91 -4.79 -14.63 -15.00
N GLY A 92 -5.09 -13.44 -15.50
CA GLY A 92 -6.39 -13.11 -16.09
C GLY A 92 -6.22 -12.02 -17.13
N ALA A 93 -6.53 -12.35 -18.39
CA ALA A 93 -6.41 -11.45 -19.53
C ALA A 93 -6.95 -10.05 -19.24
N PHE A 94 -6.09 -9.02 -19.30
CA PHE A 94 -6.54 -7.65 -19.48
C PHE A 94 -5.64 -6.90 -20.46
N THR A 95 -6.31 -6.28 -21.42
CA THR A 95 -5.78 -5.50 -22.52
C THR A 95 -4.92 -4.32 -22.06
N PRO A 96 -3.81 -3.99 -22.74
CA PRO A 96 -2.97 -2.85 -22.40
C PRO A 96 -3.76 -1.55 -22.54
N PHE A 97 -3.82 -0.76 -21.47
CA PHE A 97 -4.34 0.61 -21.54
C PHE A 97 -3.40 1.46 -22.40
N TYR A 98 -3.96 2.00 -23.48
CA TYR A 98 -3.30 2.93 -24.38
C TYR A 98 -2.86 4.20 -23.63
N ILE A 99 -1.60 4.59 -23.83
CA ILE A 99 -1.12 5.95 -23.55
C ILE A 99 -1.78 6.85 -24.60
N VAL A 100 -2.70 7.71 -24.15
CA VAL A 100 -3.19 8.82 -24.99
C VAL A 100 -2.16 9.93 -24.87
N HIS A 101 -1.50 10.22 -26.00
CA HIS A 101 -0.59 11.36 -26.18
C HIS A 101 -1.35 12.70 -26.15
#